data_AF-W4FRH8-F1
#
_entry.id   AF-W4FRH8-F1
#
_cell.length_a   1.000
_cell.length_b   1.000
_cell.length_c   1.000
_cell.angle_alpha   90.00
_cell.angle_beta   90.00
_cell.angle_gamma   90.00
#
_symmetry.space_group_name_H-M   'P 1'
#
loop_
_entity.id
_entity.type
_entity.pdbx_description
1 polymer ?
#
loop_
_entity_poly.entity_id
_entity_poly.type
_entity_poly.pdbx_seq_one_letter_code
_entity_poly.pdbx_strand_id
1 'polypeptide(L)'
;MAIGEGKRPMTFDGYCFLAAKALGSEAEHNLSTMVHPFLLLCWNLIARSASVAAIRYDHLAWEGDALVVQYAFTKNDQVGKNCTPRHIFANPGNPAICPILSLAVLIFTRGAQRGRSANLVFGENAGERFSAWLSKTCELHSVEMSSFGVLVKDIGTHSFRKGVASELSNTPGGPEAVNVWLRAGWTLGSVQGRYIFAGSGGDQFVGRAAAGHNVNDVEFSCLPPHFKDVGLSNEQWEAALPGYSTFYPSSFRQITPFLVASLSHHYIWLQHNLGKHHPLFLAPVWTSGLLPKLNVNVEMGRMHNSTTNLRSSGIPPFVAITNRLATVENELKIVNEQINYLPCKISDQLRASKDSSATTTHLESFRDSVLSEIRTLIGASKSPEPPASVNGVVTEPWWTTTNPQEQRRPSLPPGKVFDLWNAWWYGLPGDGIVPLRLVRPQDLARRCDRVNYSKLKQVIASLMKFSTVPETEVQRMAVVDRSALFASCLERLGHSMLVVGMENDVSKRRLDEMTYPTMYDLIKKYKL
;
A
#
# COMPACT_ATOMS: atom_id res chain seq x y z
N MET A 1 -14.42 -34.64 22.59
CA MET A 1 -13.79 -33.45 21.97
C MET A 1 -12.30 -33.52 22.25
N ALA A 2 -11.47 -33.66 21.22
CA ALA A 2 -10.02 -33.63 21.41
C ALA A 2 -9.61 -32.24 21.91
N ILE A 3 -8.89 -32.19 23.03
CA ILE A 3 -8.18 -31.00 23.49
C ILE A 3 -7.15 -30.70 22.41
N GLY A 4 -7.41 -29.69 21.57
CA GLY A 4 -6.55 -29.38 20.43
C GLY A 4 -5.15 -28.99 20.90
N GLU A 5 -4.12 -29.65 20.38
CA GLU A 5 -2.73 -29.26 20.63
C GLU A 5 -2.36 -27.98 19.88
N GLY A 6 -1.87 -26.98 20.62
CA GLY A 6 -1.34 -25.72 20.09
C GLY A 6 -2.39 -24.62 19.82
N LYS A 7 -1.91 -23.49 19.27
CA LYS A 7 -2.75 -22.31 19.00
C LYS A 7 -3.85 -22.60 17.96
N ARG A 8 -5.04 -22.02 18.16
CA ARG A 8 -6.22 -22.16 17.27
C ARG A 8 -6.10 -21.33 15.99
N PRO A 9 -6.83 -21.71 14.92
CA PRO A 9 -6.96 -20.88 13.72
C PRO A 9 -7.62 -19.53 14.04
N MET A 10 -7.09 -18.45 13.45
CA MET A 10 -7.71 -17.12 13.46
C MET A 10 -8.92 -17.11 12.52
N THR A 11 -10.05 -16.57 12.96
CA THR A 11 -11.22 -16.35 12.08
C THR A 11 -10.97 -15.19 11.11
N PHE A 12 -11.64 -15.16 9.96
CA PHE A 12 -11.49 -14.04 9.01
C PHE A 12 -11.86 -12.70 9.65
N ASP A 13 -12.96 -12.65 10.41
CA ASP A 13 -13.37 -11.43 11.12
C ASP A 13 -12.35 -10.99 12.17
N GLY A 14 -11.78 -11.94 12.94
CA GLY A 14 -10.72 -11.65 13.89
C GLY A 14 -9.45 -11.12 13.21
N TYR A 15 -9.12 -11.64 12.02
CA TYR A 15 -8.04 -11.12 11.17
C TYR A 15 -8.31 -9.69 10.70
N CYS A 16 -9.50 -9.42 10.15
CA CYS A 16 -9.92 -8.09 9.72
C CYS A 16 -9.92 -7.08 10.87
N PHE A 17 -10.39 -7.49 12.05
CA PHE A 17 -10.35 -6.67 13.26
C PHE A 17 -8.90 -6.31 13.67
N LEU A 18 -8.00 -7.30 13.73
CA LEU A 18 -6.60 -7.04 14.06
C LEU A 18 -5.89 -6.20 13.00
N ALA A 19 -6.24 -6.37 11.72
CA ALA A 19 -5.73 -5.52 10.65
C ALA A 19 -6.17 -4.06 10.86
N ALA A 20 -7.45 -3.82 11.19
CA ALA A 20 -7.94 -2.48 11.50
C ALA A 20 -7.25 -1.87 12.74
N LYS A 21 -7.00 -2.67 13.80
CA LYS A 21 -6.26 -2.21 14.99
C LYS A 21 -4.80 -1.89 14.69
N ALA A 22 -4.15 -2.68 13.83
CA ALA A 22 -2.78 -2.40 13.40
C ALA A 22 -2.69 -1.11 12.59
N LEU A 23 -3.64 -0.88 11.67
CA LEU A 23 -3.71 0.30 10.82
C LEU A 23 -3.96 1.60 11.63
N GLY A 24 -4.87 1.55 12.61
CA GLY A 24 -5.23 2.70 13.45
C GLY A 24 -4.28 2.96 14.62
N SER A 25 -3.16 2.24 14.73
CA SER A 25 -2.27 2.36 15.90
C SER A 25 -1.40 3.62 15.84
N GLU A 26 -1.68 4.60 16.70
CA GLU A 26 -0.85 5.81 16.88
C GLU A 26 0.29 5.63 17.91
N ALA A 27 0.65 4.38 18.23
CA ALA A 27 1.72 4.06 19.17
C ALA A 27 3.12 4.35 18.58
N GLU A 28 4.15 3.61 19.00
CA GLU A 28 5.50 3.73 18.45
C GLU A 28 5.50 3.63 16.91
N HIS A 29 5.77 4.73 16.21
CA HIS A 29 5.64 4.85 14.76
C HIS A 29 6.28 3.69 13.98
N ASN A 30 7.50 3.28 14.35
CA ASN A 30 8.21 2.17 13.70
C ASN A 30 7.54 0.80 13.89
N LEU A 31 6.82 0.62 15.01
CA LEU A 31 6.07 -0.60 15.26
C LEU A 31 4.74 -0.55 14.51
N SER A 32 4.01 0.56 14.64
CA SER A 32 2.70 0.74 14.00
C SER A 32 2.75 0.50 12.50
N THR A 33 3.72 1.09 11.80
CA THR A 33 3.83 0.95 10.34
C THR A 33 4.30 -0.43 9.89
N MET A 34 5.01 -1.18 10.75
CA MET A 34 5.52 -2.52 10.43
C MET A 34 4.46 -3.61 10.64
N VAL A 35 3.70 -3.50 11.73
CA VAL A 35 2.78 -4.56 12.19
C VAL A 35 1.68 -4.86 11.19
N HIS A 36 1.05 -3.83 10.61
CA HIS A 36 -0.07 -4.02 9.66
C HIS A 36 0.35 -4.85 8.44
N PRO A 37 1.40 -4.49 7.66
CA PRO A 37 1.84 -5.30 6.54
C PRO A 37 2.39 -6.66 6.97
N PHE A 38 3.05 -6.75 8.13
CA PHE A 38 3.54 -8.03 8.65
C PHE A 38 2.39 -9.01 8.92
N LEU A 39 1.30 -8.52 9.52
CA LEU A 39 0.07 -9.28 9.78
C LEU A 39 -0.58 -9.75 8.47
N LEU A 40 -0.77 -8.82 7.51
CA LEU A 40 -1.36 -9.16 6.23
C LEU A 40 -0.51 -10.17 5.45
N LEU A 41 0.83 -10.06 5.49
CA LEU A 41 1.71 -11.03 4.84
C LEU A 41 1.73 -12.39 5.54
N CYS A 42 1.60 -12.46 6.87
CA CYS A 42 1.43 -13.74 7.58
C CYS A 42 0.20 -14.50 7.07
N TRP A 43 -0.89 -13.76 6.83
CA TRP A 43 -2.13 -14.30 6.28
C TRP A 43 -1.99 -14.65 4.79
N ASN A 44 -1.67 -13.67 3.94
CA ASN A 44 -1.64 -13.82 2.49
C ASN A 44 -0.62 -14.87 2.03
N LEU A 45 0.54 -14.95 2.67
CA LEU A 45 1.54 -15.95 2.29
C LEU A 45 1.22 -17.33 2.87
N ILE A 46 0.28 -17.48 3.80
CA ILE A 46 0.07 -18.73 4.55
C ILE A 46 1.40 -19.23 5.16
N ALA A 47 2.17 -18.29 5.71
CA ALA A 47 3.55 -18.49 6.12
C ALA A 47 3.72 -18.39 7.64
N ARG A 48 4.84 -18.88 8.16
CA ARG A 48 5.19 -18.66 9.58
C ARG A 48 5.69 -17.22 9.72
N SER A 49 5.50 -16.61 10.89
CA SER A 49 6.07 -15.29 11.20
C SER A 49 7.58 -15.24 10.98
N ALA A 50 8.32 -16.31 11.29
CA ALA A 50 9.75 -16.40 11.02
C ALA A 50 10.09 -16.31 9.52
N SER A 51 9.25 -16.89 8.65
CA SER A 51 9.42 -16.78 7.19
C SER A 51 9.14 -15.36 6.71
N VAL A 52 8.08 -14.72 7.23
CA VAL A 52 7.73 -13.32 6.89
C VAL A 52 8.82 -12.36 7.38
N ALA A 53 9.34 -12.56 8.58
CA ALA A 53 10.43 -11.76 9.15
C ALA A 53 11.74 -11.88 8.35
N ALA A 54 11.95 -12.99 7.64
CA ALA A 54 13.13 -13.24 6.83
C ALA A 54 13.02 -12.71 5.38
N ILE A 55 11.89 -12.10 4.99
CA ILE A 55 11.70 -11.57 3.65
C ILE A 55 12.70 -10.43 3.40
N ARG A 56 13.45 -10.56 2.31
CA ARG A 56 14.37 -9.55 1.78
C ARG A 56 13.80 -8.87 0.55
N TYR A 57 14.30 -7.69 0.21
CA TYR A 57 13.93 -7.01 -1.05
C TYR A 57 14.18 -7.89 -2.29
N ASP A 58 15.26 -8.67 -2.29
CA ASP A 58 15.59 -9.59 -3.40
C ASP A 58 14.62 -10.78 -3.53
N HIS A 59 13.80 -11.06 -2.51
CA HIS A 59 12.78 -12.11 -2.56
C HIS A 59 11.50 -11.65 -3.26
N LEU A 60 11.37 -10.36 -3.51
CA LEU A 60 10.17 -9.76 -4.06
C LEU A 60 10.37 -9.49 -5.55
N ALA A 61 9.39 -9.90 -6.34
CA ALA A 61 9.28 -9.58 -7.76
C ALA A 61 7.81 -9.30 -8.11
N TRP A 62 7.57 -8.73 -9.28
CA TRP A 62 6.22 -8.57 -9.81
C TRP A 62 6.04 -9.48 -11.04
N GLU A 63 4.98 -10.28 -11.06
CA GLU A 63 4.67 -11.16 -12.20
C GLU A 63 3.19 -11.05 -12.55
N GLY A 64 2.90 -10.72 -13.81
CA GLY A 64 1.53 -10.48 -14.26
C GLY A 64 0.87 -9.38 -13.42
N ASP A 65 -0.13 -9.75 -12.64
CA ASP A 65 -0.92 -8.86 -11.81
C ASP A 65 -0.74 -9.10 -10.29
N ALA A 66 0.34 -9.77 -9.90
CA ALA A 66 0.62 -10.12 -8.50
C ALA A 66 2.05 -9.77 -8.05
N LEU A 67 2.18 -9.48 -6.77
CA LEU A 67 3.46 -9.49 -6.06
C LEU A 67 3.86 -10.95 -5.78
N VAL A 68 5.05 -11.34 -6.20
CA VAL A 68 5.57 -12.69 -5.99
C VAL A 68 6.65 -12.68 -4.92
N VAL A 69 6.52 -13.60 -3.95
CA VAL A 69 7.54 -13.85 -2.92
C VAL A 69 8.19 -15.19 -3.18
N GLN A 70 9.49 -15.17 -3.48
CA GLN A 70 10.30 -16.37 -3.69
C GLN A 70 11.28 -16.56 -2.52
N TYR A 71 11.06 -17.62 -1.74
CA TYR A 71 11.96 -17.98 -0.64
C TYR A 71 13.16 -18.77 -1.16
N ALA A 72 14.36 -18.46 -0.66
CA ALA A 72 15.53 -19.31 -0.90
C ALA A 72 15.46 -20.64 -0.11
N PHE A 73 14.88 -20.62 1.09
CA PHE A 73 14.77 -21.78 1.98
C PHE A 73 13.46 -21.74 2.77
N THR A 74 12.84 -22.89 3.03
CA THR A 74 11.74 -23.00 4.02
C THR A 74 12.03 -24.07 5.06
N LYS A 75 11.32 -24.05 6.20
CA LYS A 75 11.52 -25.02 7.29
C LYS A 75 11.46 -26.49 6.82
N ASN A 76 10.62 -26.77 5.81
CA ASN A 76 10.41 -28.12 5.29
C ASN A 76 11.25 -28.40 4.03
N ASP A 77 12.02 -27.41 3.57
CA ASP A 77 12.94 -27.51 2.44
C ASP A 77 14.17 -26.63 2.70
N GLN A 78 15.07 -27.16 3.52
CA GLN A 78 16.33 -26.50 3.89
C GLN A 78 17.37 -26.53 2.77
N VAL A 79 17.07 -27.20 1.66
CA VAL A 79 17.95 -27.31 0.48
C VAL A 79 17.46 -26.39 -0.66
N GLY A 80 16.23 -25.86 -0.57
CA GLY A 80 15.65 -24.93 -1.54
C GLY A 80 15.24 -25.58 -2.86
N LYS A 81 15.10 -26.91 -2.91
CA LYS A 81 14.77 -27.65 -4.15
C LYS A 81 13.31 -27.52 -4.60
N ASN A 82 12.39 -27.23 -3.67
CA ASN A 82 10.94 -27.23 -3.84
C ASN A 82 10.29 -25.92 -3.33
N CYS A 83 11.06 -24.84 -3.17
CA CYS A 83 10.52 -23.53 -2.80
C CYS A 83 9.69 -22.94 -3.95
N THR A 84 8.38 -23.13 -3.89
CA THR A 84 7.46 -22.55 -4.88
C THR A 84 7.17 -21.08 -4.59
N PRO A 85 7.12 -20.23 -5.63
CA PRO A 85 6.76 -18.82 -5.47
C PRO A 85 5.32 -18.69 -4.94
N ARG A 86 5.08 -17.64 -4.14
CA ARG A 86 3.75 -17.33 -3.60
C ARG A 86 3.27 -16.00 -4.14
N HIS A 87 2.14 -16.00 -4.83
CA HIS A 87 1.53 -14.81 -5.43
C HIS A 87 0.61 -14.10 -4.43
N ILE A 88 0.80 -12.80 -4.22
CA ILE A 88 0.00 -11.93 -3.35
C ILE A 88 -0.69 -10.89 -4.24
N PHE A 89 -2.01 -10.72 -4.06
CA PHE A 89 -2.84 -9.85 -4.88
C PHE A 89 -3.28 -8.60 -4.12
N ALA A 90 -3.47 -7.50 -4.83
CA ALA A 90 -4.11 -6.32 -4.25
C ALA A 90 -5.60 -6.59 -3.97
N ASN A 91 -6.14 -5.95 -2.94
CA ASN A 91 -7.57 -5.88 -2.67
C ASN A 91 -8.02 -4.41 -2.67
N PRO A 92 -8.19 -3.79 -3.84
CA PRO A 92 -8.59 -2.39 -3.93
C PRO A 92 -10.00 -2.13 -3.36
N GLY A 93 -10.88 -3.13 -3.37
CA GLY A 93 -12.21 -3.03 -2.77
C GLY A 93 -12.20 -2.97 -1.23
N ASN A 94 -11.16 -3.51 -0.59
CA ASN A 94 -11.00 -3.45 0.86
C ASN A 94 -9.57 -3.01 1.26
N PRO A 95 -9.31 -1.69 1.30
CA PRO A 95 -7.99 -1.15 1.56
C PRO A 95 -7.40 -1.55 2.92
N ALA A 96 -8.25 -1.82 3.93
CA ALA A 96 -7.83 -2.19 5.28
C ALA A 96 -7.09 -3.55 5.35
N ILE A 97 -7.35 -4.44 4.39
CA ILE A 97 -6.68 -5.76 4.30
C ILE A 97 -5.91 -5.93 2.99
N CYS A 98 -5.73 -4.85 2.21
CA CYS A 98 -4.98 -4.89 0.96
C CYS A 98 -3.47 -5.01 1.23
N PRO A 99 -2.83 -6.16 0.91
CA PRO A 99 -1.42 -6.37 1.24
C PRO A 99 -0.49 -5.48 0.41
N ILE A 100 -0.87 -5.13 -0.83
CA ILE A 100 -0.09 -4.25 -1.70
C ILE A 100 -0.11 -2.80 -1.19
N LEU A 101 -1.29 -2.29 -0.79
CA LEU A 101 -1.40 -0.96 -0.19
C LEU A 101 -0.61 -0.89 1.12
N SER A 102 -0.79 -1.89 1.99
CA SER A 102 -0.11 -1.94 3.28
C SER A 102 1.41 -2.00 3.13
N LEU A 103 1.92 -2.78 2.16
CA LEU A 103 3.33 -2.80 1.81
C LEU A 103 3.79 -1.44 1.29
N ALA A 104 3.01 -0.78 0.43
CA ALA A 104 3.32 0.55 -0.07
C ALA A 104 3.48 1.56 1.07
N VAL A 105 2.55 1.55 2.04
CA VAL A 105 2.63 2.39 3.24
C VAL A 105 3.94 2.12 3.99
N LEU A 106 4.34 0.87 4.22
CA LEU A 106 5.62 0.55 4.88
C LEU A 106 6.83 1.05 4.12
N ILE A 107 6.89 0.80 2.81
CA ILE A 107 8.09 1.10 2.02
C ILE A 107 8.35 2.59 1.95
N PHE A 108 7.30 3.37 1.68
CA PHE A 108 7.43 4.82 1.52
C PHE A 108 7.53 5.59 2.85
N THR A 109 7.07 5.01 3.96
CA THR A 109 7.29 5.60 5.30
C THR A 109 8.65 5.28 5.87
N ARG A 110 9.15 4.07 5.62
CA ARG A 110 10.38 3.59 6.21
C ARG A 110 11.60 4.10 5.46
N GLY A 111 11.54 4.14 4.13
CA GLY A 111 12.65 4.53 3.26
C GLY A 111 13.83 3.57 3.29
N ALA A 112 14.90 3.91 2.58
CA ALA A 112 16.12 3.11 2.51
C ALA A 112 16.77 2.93 3.90
N GLN A 113 17.12 1.70 4.22
CA GLN A 113 17.68 1.32 5.52
C GLN A 113 19.20 1.21 5.46
N ARG A 114 19.88 1.34 6.60
CA ARG A 114 21.34 1.18 6.71
C ARG A 114 21.71 0.11 7.74
N GLY A 115 22.90 -0.49 7.58
CA GLY A 115 23.44 -1.49 8.51
C GLY A 115 23.28 -2.95 8.07
N ARG A 116 23.63 -3.89 8.98
CA ARG A 116 23.78 -5.33 8.67
C ARG A 116 22.50 -6.01 8.15
N SER A 117 21.34 -5.47 8.47
CA SER A 117 20.04 -6.01 8.07
C SER A 117 19.23 -5.03 7.23
N ALA A 118 19.91 -4.21 6.44
CA ALA A 118 19.28 -3.25 5.57
C ALA A 118 18.41 -3.93 4.49
N ASN A 119 18.77 -5.15 4.05
CA ASN A 119 18.03 -5.86 3.02
C ASN A 119 16.72 -6.53 3.51
N LEU A 120 16.45 -6.56 4.83
CA LEU A 120 15.20 -7.12 5.38
C LEU A 120 14.05 -6.11 5.28
N VAL A 121 12.94 -6.52 4.68
CA VAL A 121 11.76 -5.66 4.48
C VAL A 121 11.19 -5.16 5.81
N PHE A 122 11.07 -6.06 6.79
CA PHE A 122 10.52 -5.75 8.12
C PHE A 122 11.58 -5.41 9.17
N GLY A 123 12.86 -5.52 8.81
CA GLY A 123 13.99 -5.29 9.72
C GLY A 123 14.20 -6.41 10.74
N GLU A 124 15.18 -6.23 11.60
CA GLU A 124 15.54 -7.21 12.64
C GLU A 124 14.43 -7.35 13.69
N ASN A 125 14.33 -8.55 14.25
CA ASN A 125 13.42 -8.89 15.34
C ASN A 125 11.94 -8.61 15.02
N ALA A 126 11.57 -8.47 13.74
CA ALA A 126 10.21 -8.16 13.32
C ALA A 126 9.20 -9.18 13.83
N GLY A 127 9.55 -10.47 13.83
CA GLY A 127 8.70 -11.53 14.36
C GLY A 127 8.44 -11.43 15.86
N GLU A 128 9.45 -11.05 16.65
CA GLU A 128 9.34 -10.85 18.10
C GLU A 128 8.51 -9.60 18.42
N ARG A 129 8.80 -8.49 17.73
CA ARG A 129 8.04 -7.24 17.83
C ARG A 129 6.57 -7.45 17.48
N PHE A 130 6.30 -8.18 16.40
CA PHE A 130 4.94 -8.56 16.02
C PHE A 130 4.28 -9.45 17.06
N SER A 131 4.99 -10.45 17.60
CA SER A 131 4.44 -11.34 18.64
C SER A 131 4.09 -10.57 19.91
N ALA A 132 4.95 -9.65 20.35
CA ALA A 132 4.69 -8.81 21.52
C ALA A 132 3.49 -7.88 21.29
N TRP A 133 3.40 -7.26 20.11
CA TRP A 133 2.23 -6.46 19.73
C TRP A 133 0.95 -7.29 19.70
N LEU A 134 0.99 -8.49 19.13
CA LEU A 134 -0.17 -9.37 19.02
C LEU A 134 -0.71 -9.77 20.39
N SER A 135 0.17 -10.23 21.29
CA SER A 135 -0.22 -10.58 22.67
C SER A 135 -0.88 -9.40 23.37
N LYS A 136 -0.22 -8.23 23.35
CA LYS A 136 -0.74 -7.01 23.99
C LYS A 136 -2.09 -6.57 23.41
N THR A 137 -2.23 -6.57 22.09
CA THR A 137 -3.45 -6.13 21.40
C THR A 137 -4.61 -7.10 21.66
N CYS A 138 -4.35 -8.41 21.62
CA CYS A 138 -5.39 -9.40 21.91
C CYS A 138 -5.84 -9.34 23.38
N GLU A 139 -4.92 -9.14 24.33
CA GLU A 139 -5.27 -8.95 25.75
C GLU A 139 -6.13 -7.70 25.96
N LEU A 140 -5.75 -6.58 25.33
CA LEU A 140 -6.48 -5.31 25.41
C LEU A 140 -7.90 -5.40 24.85
N HIS A 141 -8.10 -6.17 23.77
CA HIS A 141 -9.38 -6.32 23.06
C HIS A 141 -10.01 -7.69 23.25
N SER A 142 -9.80 -8.32 24.41
CA SER A 142 -10.22 -9.71 24.66
C SER A 142 -11.72 -9.94 24.51
N VAL A 143 -12.54 -8.93 24.83
CA VAL A 143 -14.00 -8.98 24.71
C VAL A 143 -14.41 -8.98 23.24
N GLU A 144 -13.91 -8.04 22.43
CA GLU A 144 -14.19 -7.98 21.00
C GLU A 144 -13.65 -9.22 20.26
N MET A 145 -12.45 -9.69 20.61
CA MET A 145 -11.90 -10.94 20.03
C MET A 145 -12.83 -12.13 20.31
N SER A 146 -13.42 -12.19 21.51
CA SER A 146 -14.35 -13.27 21.88
C SER A 146 -15.63 -13.24 21.04
N SER A 147 -16.13 -12.05 20.65
CA SER A 147 -17.30 -11.97 19.76
C SER A 147 -17.02 -12.48 18.34
N PHE A 148 -15.75 -12.53 17.93
CA PHE A 148 -15.32 -13.16 16.68
C PHE A 148 -14.98 -14.65 16.84
N GLY A 149 -15.32 -15.26 17.98
CA GLY A 149 -15.03 -16.67 18.28
C GLY A 149 -13.57 -16.95 18.65
N VAL A 150 -12.82 -15.91 19.03
CA VAL A 150 -11.37 -15.98 19.25
C VAL A 150 -11.02 -15.79 20.73
N LEU A 151 -10.58 -16.87 21.39
CA LEU A 151 -10.05 -16.80 22.75
C LEU A 151 -8.57 -16.41 22.74
N VAL A 152 -8.21 -15.33 23.45
CA VAL A 152 -6.85 -14.76 23.49
C VAL A 152 -5.78 -15.80 23.84
N LYS A 153 -6.04 -16.66 24.84
CA LYS A 153 -5.11 -17.72 25.26
C LYS A 153 -4.77 -18.71 24.13
N ASP A 154 -5.67 -18.89 23.18
CA ASP A 154 -5.54 -19.82 22.08
C ASP A 154 -4.89 -19.17 20.83
N ILE A 155 -4.59 -17.88 20.86
CA ILE A 155 -3.99 -17.15 19.73
C ILE A 155 -2.49 -16.96 19.87
N GLY A 156 -1.80 -17.02 18.73
CA GLY A 156 -0.41 -16.61 18.55
C GLY A 156 -0.10 -16.39 17.08
N THR A 157 1.16 -16.13 16.75
CA THR A 157 1.59 -15.84 15.37
C THR A 157 1.26 -16.96 14.37
N HIS A 158 1.19 -18.22 14.82
CA HIS A 158 0.78 -19.35 13.98
C HIS A 158 -0.73 -19.39 13.67
N SER A 159 -1.56 -18.65 14.41
CA SER A 159 -3.00 -18.63 14.22
C SER A 159 -3.41 -18.06 12.86
N PHE A 160 -2.67 -17.10 12.31
CA PHE A 160 -2.94 -16.53 10.97
C PHE A 160 -2.79 -17.58 9.86
N ARG A 161 -1.66 -18.29 9.85
CA ARG A 161 -1.41 -19.38 8.89
C ARG A 161 -2.45 -20.49 8.98
N LYS A 162 -2.85 -20.88 10.20
CA LYS A 162 -3.92 -21.88 10.39
C LYS A 162 -5.28 -21.33 9.94
N GLY A 163 -5.56 -20.07 10.30
CA GLY A 163 -6.81 -19.37 9.99
C GLY A 163 -7.10 -19.31 8.52
N VAL A 164 -6.21 -18.71 7.74
CA VAL A 164 -6.36 -18.62 6.27
C VAL A 164 -6.48 -19.99 5.62
N ALA A 165 -5.69 -20.98 6.06
CA ALA A 165 -5.75 -22.30 5.46
C ALA A 165 -7.10 -22.99 5.74
N SER A 166 -7.62 -22.83 6.96
CA SER A 166 -8.95 -23.32 7.34
C SER A 166 -10.06 -22.58 6.59
N GLU A 167 -10.00 -21.26 6.51
CA GLU A 167 -10.99 -20.42 5.82
C GLU A 167 -11.13 -20.83 4.34
N LEU A 168 -10.00 -20.87 3.63
CA LEU A 168 -9.98 -21.18 2.19
C LEU A 168 -10.42 -22.61 1.91
N SER A 169 -10.01 -23.57 2.74
CA SER A 169 -10.41 -24.98 2.56
C SER A 169 -11.90 -25.23 2.82
N ASN A 170 -12.57 -24.33 3.53
CA ASN A 170 -14.00 -24.43 3.85
C ASN A 170 -14.87 -23.51 2.98
N THR A 171 -14.29 -22.76 2.05
CA THR A 171 -15.03 -21.86 1.17
C THR A 171 -15.68 -22.65 0.02
N PRO A 172 -17.01 -22.69 -0.11
CA PRO A 172 -17.66 -23.33 -1.25
C PRO A 172 -17.26 -22.64 -2.57
N GLY A 173 -16.82 -23.44 -3.56
CA GLY A 173 -16.26 -22.91 -4.81
C GLY A 173 -14.84 -22.33 -4.67
N GLY A 174 -14.24 -22.41 -3.48
CA GLY A 174 -12.90 -21.90 -3.20
C GLY A 174 -11.77 -22.79 -3.73
N PRO A 175 -10.51 -22.41 -3.44
CA PRO A 175 -9.35 -23.17 -3.87
C PRO A 175 -9.32 -24.59 -3.29
N GLU A 176 -8.83 -25.54 -4.10
CA GLU A 176 -8.66 -26.92 -3.63
C GLU A 176 -7.71 -26.98 -2.42
N ALA A 177 -8.09 -27.76 -1.41
CA ALA A 177 -7.34 -27.88 -0.16
C ALA A 177 -5.87 -28.28 -0.39
N VAL A 178 -5.58 -29.09 -1.42
CA VAL A 178 -4.21 -29.49 -1.77
C VAL A 178 -3.34 -28.29 -2.16
N ASN A 179 -3.88 -27.32 -2.90
CA ASN A 179 -3.15 -26.10 -3.28
C ASN A 179 -2.93 -25.20 -2.06
N VAL A 180 -3.90 -25.14 -1.14
CA VAL A 180 -3.75 -24.46 0.15
C VAL A 180 -2.63 -25.09 0.99
N TRP A 181 -2.57 -26.42 1.05
CA TRP A 181 -1.54 -27.16 1.80
C TRP A 181 -0.16 -27.01 1.18
N LEU A 182 -0.06 -27.08 -0.15
CA LEU A 182 1.17 -26.80 -0.89
C LEU A 182 1.68 -25.38 -0.62
N ARG A 183 0.81 -24.37 -0.71
CA ARG A 183 1.15 -22.98 -0.37
C ARG A 183 1.52 -22.83 1.10
N ALA A 184 0.85 -23.51 2.02
CA ALA A 184 1.25 -23.53 3.43
C ALA A 184 2.64 -24.16 3.61
N GLY A 185 3.08 -25.03 2.70
CA GLY A 185 4.23 -25.90 2.87
C GLY A 185 3.95 -26.95 3.95
N TRP A 186 2.75 -27.54 3.94
CA TRP A 186 2.42 -28.72 4.74
C TRP A 186 2.78 -30.00 3.98
N THR A 187 3.08 -31.07 4.73
CA THR A 187 3.32 -32.37 4.09
C THR A 187 2.01 -32.92 3.54
N LEU A 188 2.04 -33.40 2.30
CA LEU A 188 0.92 -34.14 1.68
C LEU A 188 0.95 -35.64 2.07
N GLY A 189 1.91 -36.06 2.89
CA GLY A 189 2.16 -37.47 3.17
C GLY A 189 2.95 -38.17 2.05
N SER A 190 3.24 -39.46 2.25
CA SER A 190 4.19 -40.22 1.42
C SER A 190 3.70 -40.52 0.00
N VAL A 191 2.38 -40.65 -0.19
CA VAL A 191 1.78 -41.01 -1.48
C VAL A 191 1.49 -39.76 -2.31
N GLN A 192 0.67 -38.83 -1.80
CA GLN A 192 0.28 -37.63 -2.55
C GLN A 192 1.49 -36.75 -2.90
N GLY A 193 2.47 -36.64 -2.00
CA GLY A 193 3.68 -35.84 -2.24
C GLY A 193 4.58 -36.36 -3.38
N ARG A 194 4.34 -37.56 -3.92
CA ARG A 194 5.08 -38.09 -5.08
C ARG A 194 4.47 -37.68 -6.43
N TYR A 195 3.19 -37.33 -6.45
CA TYR A 195 2.43 -37.15 -7.68
C TYR A 195 1.82 -35.75 -7.82
N ILE A 196 1.67 -35.03 -6.71
CA ILE A 196 1.05 -33.70 -6.68
C ILE A 196 2.13 -32.65 -6.49
N PHE A 197 2.26 -31.79 -7.50
CA PHE A 197 3.22 -30.69 -7.53
C PHE A 197 2.49 -29.35 -7.51
N ALA A 198 3.15 -28.33 -6.96
CA ALA A 198 2.62 -26.98 -6.99
C ALA A 198 2.62 -26.43 -8.43
N GLY A 199 1.46 -25.94 -8.87
CA GLY A 199 1.30 -25.21 -10.12
C GLY A 199 0.97 -23.74 -9.86
N SER A 200 1.38 -22.87 -10.78
CA SER A 200 1.15 -21.42 -10.67
C SER A 200 -0.33 -21.05 -10.60
N GLY A 201 -1.18 -21.67 -11.41
CA GLY A 201 -2.62 -21.39 -11.42
C GLY A 201 -3.32 -21.68 -10.08
N GLY A 202 -2.96 -22.79 -9.42
CA GLY A 202 -3.48 -23.13 -8.10
C GLY A 202 -3.03 -22.15 -7.03
N ASP A 203 -1.75 -21.78 -7.01
CA ASP A 203 -1.22 -20.79 -6.08
C ASP A 203 -1.81 -19.39 -6.29
N GLN A 204 -2.01 -18.98 -7.54
CA GLN A 204 -2.64 -17.69 -7.87
C GLN A 204 -4.09 -17.65 -7.38
N PHE A 205 -4.87 -18.73 -7.56
CA PHE A 205 -6.24 -18.80 -7.04
C PHE A 205 -6.28 -18.72 -5.51
N VAL A 206 -5.40 -19.47 -4.82
CA VAL A 206 -5.24 -19.40 -3.36
C VAL A 206 -4.83 -17.99 -2.93
N GLY A 207 -3.89 -17.36 -3.64
CA GLY A 207 -3.38 -16.03 -3.33
C GLY A 207 -4.45 -14.95 -3.40
N ARG A 208 -5.33 -14.99 -4.41
CA ARG A 208 -6.46 -14.06 -4.51
C ARG A 208 -7.46 -14.23 -3.39
N ALA A 209 -7.86 -15.47 -3.12
CA ALA A 209 -8.80 -15.75 -2.04
C ALA A 209 -8.19 -15.35 -0.68
N ALA A 210 -6.89 -15.58 -0.47
CA ALA A 210 -6.18 -15.14 0.73
C ALA A 210 -6.13 -13.60 0.88
N ALA A 211 -6.16 -12.84 -0.22
CA ALA A 211 -6.25 -11.37 -0.20
C ALA A 211 -7.65 -10.86 0.23
N GLY A 212 -8.59 -11.77 0.52
CA GLY A 212 -9.94 -11.43 0.98
C GLY A 212 -10.93 -11.19 -0.15
N HIS A 213 -10.62 -11.63 -1.37
CA HIS A 213 -11.57 -11.57 -2.48
C HIS A 213 -12.62 -12.67 -2.34
N ASN A 214 -13.90 -12.30 -2.47
CA ASN A 214 -14.98 -13.28 -2.50
C ASN A 214 -14.94 -14.06 -3.82
N VAL A 215 -14.73 -15.38 -3.75
CA VAL A 215 -14.62 -16.24 -4.92
C VAL A 215 -15.87 -16.23 -5.80
N ASN A 216 -17.02 -15.88 -5.24
CA ASN A 216 -18.31 -15.85 -5.94
C ASN A 216 -18.64 -14.48 -6.54
N ASP A 217 -17.77 -13.49 -6.40
CA ASP A 217 -17.97 -12.13 -6.90
C ASP A 217 -17.17 -11.90 -8.20
N VAL A 218 -17.70 -11.05 -9.09
CA VAL A 218 -16.98 -10.58 -10.28
C VAL A 218 -15.71 -9.81 -9.92
N GLU A 219 -15.70 -9.15 -8.76
CA GLU A 219 -14.53 -8.45 -8.21
C GLU A 219 -13.39 -9.38 -7.84
N PHE A 220 -13.61 -10.71 -7.77
CA PHE A 220 -12.52 -11.67 -7.64
C PHE A 220 -11.47 -11.53 -8.75
N SER A 221 -11.92 -11.07 -9.92
CA SER A 221 -11.08 -10.82 -11.09
C SER A 221 -10.49 -9.42 -11.16
N CYS A 222 -10.60 -8.61 -10.10
CA CYS A 222 -10.04 -7.27 -10.11
C CYS A 222 -8.52 -7.28 -10.35
N LEU A 223 -8.07 -6.27 -11.09
CA LEU A 223 -6.67 -5.95 -11.30
C LEU A 223 -6.20 -5.01 -10.18
N PRO A 224 -4.91 -5.05 -9.82
CA PRO A 224 -4.34 -4.07 -8.91
C PRO A 224 -4.41 -2.67 -9.54
N PRO A 225 -4.44 -1.60 -8.73
CA PRO A 225 -4.14 -0.27 -9.23
C PRO A 225 -2.78 -0.28 -9.94
N HIS A 226 -2.75 0.22 -11.17
CA HIS A 226 -1.53 0.20 -11.99
C HIS A 226 -1.50 1.39 -12.95
N PHE A 227 -0.37 1.58 -13.61
CA PHE A 227 -0.21 2.60 -14.65
C PHE A 227 0.01 1.91 -15.99
N LYS A 228 -0.41 2.55 -17.09
CA LYS A 228 0.09 2.19 -18.44
C LYS A 228 1.56 2.52 -18.56
N ASP A 229 1.89 3.76 -18.18
CA ASP A 229 3.23 4.25 -17.95
C ASP A 229 3.15 5.22 -16.76
N VAL A 230 3.98 5.00 -15.75
CA VAL A 230 4.05 5.86 -14.58
C VAL A 230 4.66 7.23 -14.92
N GLY A 231 5.47 7.29 -15.98
CA GLY A 231 6.03 8.53 -16.51
C GLY A 231 6.99 9.25 -15.56
N LEU A 232 7.55 8.55 -14.55
CA LEU A 232 8.48 9.13 -13.60
C LEU A 232 9.93 8.90 -14.03
N SER A 233 10.71 9.98 -14.05
CA SER A 233 12.16 9.91 -14.22
C SER A 233 12.84 9.29 -13.00
N ASN A 234 14.10 8.86 -13.14
CA ASN A 234 14.87 8.34 -12.00
C ASN A 234 15.01 9.40 -10.90
N GLU A 235 15.16 10.67 -11.24
CA GLU A 235 15.24 11.76 -10.27
C GLU A 235 13.93 11.92 -9.49
N GLN A 236 12.78 11.77 -10.15
CA GLN A 236 11.48 11.80 -9.49
C GLN A 236 11.27 10.58 -8.59
N TRP A 237 11.75 9.41 -9.01
CA TRP A 237 11.75 8.21 -8.16
C TRP A 237 12.63 8.38 -6.92
N GLU A 238 13.84 8.93 -7.06
CA GLU A 238 14.71 9.24 -5.92
C GLU A 238 14.09 10.29 -4.99
N ALA A 239 13.39 11.28 -5.54
CA ALA A 239 12.69 12.27 -4.75
C ALA A 239 11.51 11.66 -3.97
N ALA A 240 10.79 10.69 -4.55
CA ALA A 240 9.66 10.04 -3.90
C ALA A 240 10.07 8.95 -2.90
N LEU A 241 11.14 8.20 -3.22
CA LEU A 241 11.69 7.10 -2.42
C LEU A 241 13.22 7.20 -2.39
N PRO A 242 13.81 7.95 -1.45
CA PRO A 242 15.25 8.14 -1.38
C PRO A 242 16.02 6.83 -1.32
N GLY A 243 17.03 6.70 -2.17
CA GLY A 243 17.81 5.47 -2.36
C GLY A 243 17.19 4.52 -3.38
N TYR A 244 16.24 4.99 -4.21
CA TYR A 244 15.56 4.19 -5.22
C TYR A 244 16.53 3.34 -6.05
N SER A 245 17.58 3.98 -6.59
CA SER A 245 18.53 3.39 -7.52
C SER A 245 19.72 2.71 -6.83
N THR A 246 20.06 3.15 -5.62
CA THR A 246 21.28 2.69 -4.91
C THR A 246 21.02 1.62 -3.87
N PHE A 247 19.84 1.63 -3.26
CA PHE A 247 19.49 0.74 -2.14
C PHE A 247 18.58 -0.40 -2.59
N TYR A 248 17.57 -0.12 -3.43
CA TYR A 248 16.61 -1.14 -3.82
C TYR A 248 17.09 -1.93 -5.05
N PRO A 249 17.04 -3.29 -5.00
CA PRO A 249 17.43 -4.11 -6.12
C PRO A 249 16.49 -3.91 -7.32
N SER A 250 16.97 -4.22 -8.53
CA SER A 250 16.20 -4.04 -9.77
C SER A 250 14.88 -4.82 -9.76
N SER A 251 14.84 -6.02 -9.18
CA SER A 251 13.62 -6.81 -9.01
C SER A 251 12.58 -6.07 -8.17
N PHE A 252 13.00 -5.44 -7.08
CA PHE A 252 12.11 -4.66 -6.23
C PHE A 252 11.65 -3.36 -6.89
N ARG A 253 12.53 -2.70 -7.65
CA ARG A 253 12.19 -1.47 -8.38
C ARG A 253 11.05 -1.66 -9.40
N GLN A 254 10.84 -2.86 -9.91
CA GLN A 254 9.69 -3.18 -10.78
C GLN A 254 8.34 -3.18 -10.03
N ILE A 255 8.37 -3.31 -8.71
CA ILE A 255 7.18 -3.33 -7.85
C ILE A 255 6.73 -1.91 -7.51
N THR A 256 7.65 -0.94 -7.45
CA THR A 256 7.36 0.42 -6.97
C THR A 256 6.26 1.15 -7.75
N PRO A 257 6.09 0.99 -9.08
CA PRO A 257 4.95 1.58 -9.80
C PRO A 257 3.59 1.10 -9.26
N PHE A 258 3.45 -0.18 -8.94
CA PHE A 258 2.22 -0.73 -8.37
C PHE A 258 1.97 -0.25 -6.94
N LEU A 259 3.03 -0.06 -6.16
CA LEU A 259 2.91 0.52 -4.81
C LEU A 259 2.45 1.99 -4.87
N VAL A 260 3.02 2.79 -5.78
CA VAL A 260 2.61 4.19 -6.00
C VAL A 260 1.18 4.28 -6.55
N ALA A 261 0.81 3.38 -7.48
CA ALA A 261 -0.55 3.31 -7.99
C ALA A 261 -1.55 3.01 -6.87
N SER A 262 -1.21 2.06 -5.98
CA SER A 262 -2.05 1.73 -4.83
C SER A 262 -2.18 2.90 -3.84
N LEU A 263 -1.09 3.60 -3.53
CA LEU A 263 -1.14 4.82 -2.70
C LEU A 263 -1.97 5.93 -3.36
N SER A 264 -1.83 6.12 -4.67
CA SER A 264 -2.53 7.16 -5.42
C SER A 264 -4.03 6.87 -5.47
N HIS A 265 -4.41 5.63 -5.81
CA HIS A 265 -5.80 5.18 -5.85
C HIS A 265 -6.50 5.33 -4.50
N HIS A 266 -5.80 5.00 -3.41
CA HIS A 266 -6.33 5.08 -2.05
C HIS A 266 -6.01 6.38 -1.32
N TYR A 267 -5.56 7.43 -2.01
CA TYR A 267 -5.07 8.67 -1.40
C TYR A 267 -6.08 9.28 -0.42
N ILE A 268 -7.33 9.45 -0.85
CA ILE A 268 -8.41 9.99 -0.01
C ILE A 268 -8.71 9.05 1.15
N TRP A 269 -8.75 7.74 0.92
CA TRP A 269 -9.03 6.77 1.97
C TRP A 269 -7.94 6.80 3.06
N LEU A 270 -6.67 6.89 2.68
CA LEU A 270 -5.53 6.98 3.60
C LEU A 270 -5.61 8.24 4.48
N GLN A 271 -6.02 9.39 3.92
CA GLN A 271 -6.23 10.63 4.69
C GLN A 271 -7.28 10.48 5.79
N HIS A 272 -8.33 9.70 5.54
CA HIS A 272 -9.44 9.53 6.49
C HIS A 272 -9.20 8.41 7.52
N ASN A 273 -8.40 7.39 7.17
CA ASN A 273 -8.29 6.17 7.98
C ASN A 273 -6.95 6.04 8.72
N LEU A 274 -5.91 6.74 8.30
CA LEU A 274 -4.67 6.82 9.06
C LEU A 274 -4.75 7.93 10.13
N GLY A 275 -4.08 7.71 11.27
CA GLY A 275 -3.96 8.72 12.31
C GLY A 275 -3.34 10.02 11.78
N LYS A 276 -3.73 11.18 12.32
CA LYS A 276 -3.32 12.50 11.79
C LYS A 276 -1.80 12.72 11.75
N HIS A 277 -1.08 12.01 12.60
CA HIS A 277 0.38 12.06 12.70
C HIS A 277 1.07 10.82 12.10
N HIS A 278 0.37 10.06 11.26
CA HIS A 278 0.94 8.89 10.63
C HIS A 278 2.17 9.27 9.79
N PRO A 279 3.32 8.54 9.90
CA PRO A 279 4.57 8.92 9.23
C PRO A 279 4.47 9.05 7.71
N LEU A 280 3.46 8.42 7.10
CA LEU A 280 3.22 8.49 5.66
C LEU A 280 2.99 9.93 5.20
N PHE A 281 2.34 10.76 6.03
CA PHE A 281 2.06 12.14 5.69
C PHE A 281 3.30 13.04 5.71
N LEU A 282 4.41 12.56 6.28
CA LEU A 282 5.72 13.21 6.24
C LEU A 282 6.63 12.64 5.14
N ALA A 283 6.25 11.52 4.53
CA ALA A 283 7.06 10.85 3.52
C ALA A 283 7.22 11.74 2.25
N PRO A 284 8.37 11.68 1.55
CA PRO A 284 8.60 12.46 0.33
C PRO A 284 7.55 12.21 -0.78
N VAL A 285 7.11 10.96 -0.96
CA VAL A 285 6.04 10.61 -1.93
C VAL A 285 4.73 11.34 -1.64
N TRP A 286 4.45 11.64 -0.37
CA TRP A 286 3.23 12.30 0.06
C TRP A 286 3.36 13.82 -0.01
N THR A 287 4.42 14.35 0.59
CA THR A 287 4.66 15.81 0.73
C THR A 287 4.99 16.50 -0.59
N SER A 288 5.50 15.77 -1.59
CA SER A 288 5.72 16.28 -2.94
C SER A 288 4.44 16.61 -3.72
N GLY A 289 3.27 16.14 -3.24
CA GLY A 289 2.01 16.25 -3.97
C GLY A 289 1.96 15.37 -5.22
N LEU A 290 2.80 14.33 -5.29
CA LEU A 290 2.89 13.42 -6.42
C LEU A 290 1.64 12.54 -6.56
N LEU A 291 1.17 11.95 -5.45
CA LEU A 291 0.08 10.96 -5.46
C LEU A 291 -1.24 11.49 -6.07
N PRO A 292 -1.75 12.69 -5.71
CA PRO A 292 -2.98 13.22 -6.32
C PRO A 292 -2.81 13.51 -7.82
N LYS A 293 -1.62 13.95 -8.25
CA LYS A 293 -1.32 14.23 -9.66
C LYS A 293 -1.31 12.96 -10.49
N LEU A 294 -0.81 11.85 -9.93
CA LEU A 294 -0.77 10.57 -10.60
C LEU A 294 -2.12 9.83 -10.59
N ASN A 295 -3.05 10.17 -9.68
CA ASN A 295 -4.33 9.47 -9.53
C ASN A 295 -5.11 9.39 -10.86
N VAL A 296 -5.10 10.45 -11.68
CA VAL A 296 -5.79 10.49 -12.98
C VAL A 296 -5.25 9.49 -14.02
N ASN A 297 -4.02 9.01 -13.84
CA ASN A 297 -3.38 8.03 -14.70
C ASN A 297 -3.46 6.60 -14.13
N VAL A 298 -4.06 6.43 -12.95
CA VAL A 298 -4.21 5.11 -12.33
C VAL A 298 -5.33 4.35 -13.04
N GLU A 299 -4.93 3.25 -13.64
CA GLU A 299 -5.80 2.28 -14.29
C GLU A 299 -6.28 1.24 -13.28
N MET A 300 -7.53 0.82 -13.48
CA MET A 300 -8.17 -0.29 -12.77
C MET A 300 -8.75 -1.26 -13.81
N GLY A 301 -9.29 -2.38 -13.38
CA GLY A 301 -10.00 -3.25 -14.30
C GLY A 301 -10.39 -4.57 -13.66
N ARG A 302 -11.10 -5.38 -14.45
CA ARG A 302 -11.48 -6.76 -14.14
C ARG A 302 -11.18 -7.62 -15.35
N MET A 303 -10.68 -8.83 -15.12
CA MET A 303 -10.26 -9.82 -16.14
C MET A 303 -9.13 -9.37 -17.08
N HIS A 304 -9.30 -8.24 -17.76
CA HIS A 304 -8.36 -7.66 -18.71
C HIS A 304 -8.55 -6.14 -18.77
N ASN A 305 -7.46 -5.39 -18.67
CA ASN A 305 -7.43 -3.98 -19.02
C ASN A 305 -6.82 -3.85 -20.42
N SER A 306 -7.58 -3.32 -21.38
CA SER A 306 -7.14 -3.19 -22.78
C SER A 306 -6.09 -2.09 -22.98
N THR A 307 -6.09 -1.06 -22.15
CA THR A 307 -5.15 0.07 -22.20
C THR A 307 -3.72 -0.36 -21.83
N THR A 308 -3.60 -1.21 -20.80
CA THR A 308 -2.31 -1.69 -20.27
C THR A 308 -1.98 -3.12 -20.69
N ASN A 309 -2.95 -3.82 -21.28
CA ASN A 309 -2.92 -5.25 -21.60
C ASN A 309 -2.73 -6.17 -20.38
N LEU A 310 -2.93 -5.65 -19.16
CA LEU A 310 -2.82 -6.44 -17.94
C LEU A 310 -4.00 -7.41 -17.80
N ARG A 311 -3.73 -8.66 -17.41
CA ARG A 311 -4.73 -9.73 -17.28
C ARG A 311 -4.72 -10.35 -15.90
N SER A 312 -5.91 -10.66 -15.41
CA SER A 312 -6.11 -11.27 -14.10
C SER A 312 -5.68 -12.74 -14.14
N SER A 313 -4.72 -13.11 -13.28
CA SER A 313 -4.27 -14.50 -13.12
C SER A 313 -5.06 -15.25 -12.04
N GLY A 314 -5.03 -16.59 -11.96
CA GLY A 314 -5.70 -17.35 -10.89
C GLY A 314 -7.24 -17.26 -10.84
N ILE A 315 -7.90 -17.00 -11.96
CA ILE A 315 -9.36 -16.85 -12.04
C ILE A 315 -10.01 -18.21 -12.34
N PRO A 316 -10.93 -18.70 -11.50
CA PRO A 316 -11.63 -19.95 -11.78
C PRO A 316 -12.66 -19.74 -12.91
N PRO A 317 -13.00 -20.79 -13.69
CA PRO A 317 -13.89 -20.66 -14.84
C PRO A 317 -15.24 -20.02 -14.56
N PHE A 318 -15.84 -20.31 -13.39
CA PHE A 318 -17.14 -19.78 -13.03
C PHE A 318 -17.13 -18.26 -12.84
N VAL A 319 -16.06 -17.68 -12.27
CA VAL A 319 -15.90 -16.20 -12.18
C VAL A 319 -15.80 -15.57 -13.56
N ALA A 320 -15.09 -16.22 -14.49
CA ALA A 320 -14.99 -15.74 -15.87
C ALA A 320 -16.36 -15.77 -16.59
N ILE A 321 -17.18 -16.80 -16.32
CA ILE A 321 -18.55 -16.91 -16.83
C ILE A 321 -19.42 -15.81 -16.22
N THR A 322 -19.40 -15.62 -14.89
CA THR A 322 -20.18 -14.57 -14.21
C THR A 322 -19.83 -13.18 -14.74
N ASN A 323 -18.56 -12.87 -15.00
CA ASN A 323 -18.16 -11.60 -15.61
C ASN A 323 -18.75 -11.41 -17.01
N ARG A 324 -18.79 -12.47 -17.83
CA ARG A 324 -19.43 -12.43 -19.15
C ARG A 324 -20.93 -12.25 -19.05
N LEU A 325 -21.59 -12.94 -18.12
CA LEU A 325 -23.03 -12.79 -17.87
C LEU A 325 -23.35 -11.36 -17.43
N ALA A 326 -22.59 -10.79 -16.50
CA ALA A 326 -22.76 -9.40 -16.07
C ALA A 326 -22.59 -8.40 -17.24
N THR A 327 -21.69 -8.69 -18.19
CA THR A 327 -21.53 -7.88 -19.40
C THR A 327 -22.78 -7.97 -20.28
N VAL A 328 -23.28 -9.18 -20.53
CA VAL A 328 -24.50 -9.41 -21.32
C VAL A 328 -25.72 -8.79 -20.66
N GLU A 329 -25.88 -8.90 -19.35
CA GLU A 329 -26.97 -8.27 -18.59
C GLU A 329 -26.95 -6.73 -18.74
N ASN A 330 -25.76 -6.13 -18.69
CA ASN A 330 -25.62 -4.69 -18.88
C ASN A 330 -25.93 -4.27 -20.32
N GLU A 331 -25.48 -5.02 -21.32
CA GLU A 331 -25.83 -4.80 -22.73
C GLU A 331 -27.36 -4.92 -22.95
N LEU A 332 -27.99 -5.94 -22.37
CA LEU A 332 -29.44 -6.11 -22.42
C LEU A 332 -30.18 -4.96 -21.74
N LYS A 333 -29.65 -4.43 -20.63
CA LYS A 333 -30.23 -3.27 -19.95
C LYS A 333 -30.18 -2.02 -20.84
N ILE A 334 -29.05 -1.76 -21.49
CA ILE A 334 -28.90 -0.65 -22.44
C ILE A 334 -29.91 -0.81 -23.60
N VAL A 335 -30.00 -2.00 -24.17
CA VAL A 335 -30.96 -2.30 -25.24
C VAL A 335 -32.40 -2.08 -24.77
N ASN A 336 -32.74 -2.51 -23.55
CA ASN A 336 -34.08 -2.32 -22.99
C ASN A 336 -34.41 -0.84 -22.74
N GLU A 337 -33.47 -0.06 -22.20
CA GLU A 337 -33.63 1.39 -22.03
C GLU A 337 -33.84 2.10 -23.38
N GLN A 338 -33.08 1.69 -24.40
CA GLN A 338 -33.23 2.22 -25.76
C GLN A 338 -34.56 1.83 -26.39
N ILE A 339 -35.02 0.59 -26.23
CA ILE A 339 -36.34 0.14 -26.70
C ILE A 339 -37.45 0.95 -26.05
N ASN A 340 -37.36 1.22 -24.74
CA ASN A 340 -38.35 2.03 -24.02
C ASN A 340 -38.35 3.51 -24.46
N TYR A 341 -37.24 4.01 -25.03
CA TYR A 341 -37.13 5.35 -25.60
C TYR A 341 -37.58 5.44 -27.07
N LEU A 342 -37.84 4.31 -27.76
CA LEU A 342 -38.31 4.32 -29.15
C LEU A 342 -39.68 5.03 -29.32
N PRO A 343 -40.71 4.80 -28.48
CA PRO A 343 -42.04 5.40 -28.68
C PRO A 343 -42.07 6.93 -28.62
N CYS A 344 -41.25 7.54 -27.76
CA CYS A 344 -41.17 9.01 -27.69
C CYS A 344 -40.50 9.59 -28.94
N LYS A 345 -39.39 9.00 -29.40
CA LYS A 345 -38.75 9.37 -30.66
C LYS A 345 -39.66 9.18 -31.87
N ILE A 346 -40.41 8.07 -31.92
CA ILE A 346 -41.38 7.80 -32.99
C ILE A 346 -42.47 8.89 -32.99
N SER A 347 -42.98 9.26 -31.82
CA SER A 347 -43.98 10.32 -31.67
C SER A 347 -43.44 11.68 -32.10
N ASP A 348 -42.18 12.00 -31.80
CA ASP A 348 -41.54 13.25 -32.19
C ASP A 348 -41.32 13.33 -33.71
N GLN A 349 -40.91 12.23 -34.35
CA GLN A 349 -40.75 12.19 -35.81
C GLN A 349 -42.10 12.26 -36.54
N LEU A 350 -43.14 11.59 -36.04
CA LEU A 350 -44.50 11.68 -36.59
C LEU A 350 -45.09 13.10 -36.43
N ARG A 351 -44.77 13.81 -35.35
CA ARG A 351 -45.18 15.22 -35.16
C ARG A 351 -44.43 16.18 -36.11
N ALA A 352 -43.21 15.84 -36.49
CA ALA A 352 -42.43 16.62 -37.45
C ALA A 352 -42.92 16.42 -38.89
N SER A 353 -43.47 15.25 -39.24
CA SER A 353 -44.07 14.98 -40.56
C SER A 353 -45.51 15.49 -40.64
N LYS A 354 -45.69 16.80 -40.86
CA LYS A 354 -47.02 17.44 -41.00
C LYS A 354 -47.71 17.21 -42.37
N ASP A 355 -47.72 15.98 -42.90
CA ASP A 355 -48.49 15.68 -44.13
C ASP A 355 -49.54 14.59 -43.90
N SER A 356 -50.79 14.96 -44.14
CA SER A 356 -52.03 14.23 -43.84
C SER A 356 -52.40 13.13 -44.85
N SER A 357 -51.41 12.43 -45.40
CA SER A 357 -51.62 11.27 -46.28
C SER A 357 -50.50 10.23 -46.07
N ALA A 358 -50.60 9.47 -44.98
CA ALA A 358 -49.67 8.38 -44.71
C ALA A 358 -49.95 7.21 -45.68
N THR A 359 -49.22 7.17 -46.80
CA THR A 359 -49.16 6.00 -47.69
C THR A 359 -48.29 4.91 -47.05
N THR A 360 -48.58 3.64 -47.34
CA THR A 360 -47.86 2.45 -46.84
C THR A 360 -46.34 2.57 -47.01
N THR A 361 -45.90 3.26 -48.07
CA THR A 361 -44.51 3.58 -48.40
C THR A 361 -43.82 4.47 -47.36
N HIS A 362 -44.52 5.42 -46.74
CA HIS A 362 -43.96 6.26 -45.67
C HIS A 362 -43.74 5.48 -44.38
N LEU A 363 -44.62 4.52 -44.07
CA LEU A 363 -44.49 3.63 -42.91
C LEU A 363 -43.33 2.63 -43.10
N GLU A 364 -43.12 2.13 -44.32
CA GLU A 364 -41.99 1.25 -44.65
C GLU A 364 -40.65 1.99 -44.61
N SER A 365 -40.57 3.20 -45.19
CA SER A 365 -39.39 4.07 -45.09
C SER A 365 -39.06 4.41 -43.63
N PHE A 366 -40.08 4.67 -42.81
CA PHE A 366 -39.91 4.97 -41.40
C PHE A 366 -39.39 3.76 -40.62
N ARG A 367 -40.00 2.58 -40.85
CA ARG A 367 -39.55 1.30 -40.27
C ARG A 367 -38.08 1.02 -40.61
N ASP A 368 -37.69 1.20 -41.87
CA ASP A 368 -36.34 0.88 -42.33
C ASP A 368 -35.31 1.90 -41.81
N SER A 369 -35.70 3.18 -41.62
CA SER A 369 -34.88 4.19 -40.94
C SER A 369 -34.65 3.84 -39.47
N VAL A 370 -35.70 3.43 -38.74
CA VAL A 370 -35.60 3.01 -37.33
C VAL A 370 -34.74 1.75 -37.20
N LEU A 371 -34.92 0.76 -38.08
CA LEU A 371 -34.12 -0.47 -38.09
C LEU A 371 -32.65 -0.21 -38.46
N SER A 372 -32.39 0.74 -39.37
CA SER A 372 -31.04 1.18 -39.71
C SER A 372 -30.36 1.80 -38.49
N GLU A 373 -31.01 2.73 -37.79
CA GLU A 373 -30.47 3.36 -36.58
C GLU A 373 -30.23 2.36 -35.45
N ILE A 374 -31.15 1.42 -35.22
CA ILE A 374 -30.95 0.32 -34.27
C ILE A 374 -29.69 -0.49 -34.64
N ARG A 375 -29.44 -0.76 -35.93
CA ARG A 375 -28.24 -1.46 -36.39
C ARG A 375 -26.96 -0.64 -36.20
N THR A 376 -26.98 0.67 -36.44
CA THR A 376 -25.83 1.55 -36.19
C THR A 376 -25.52 1.68 -34.70
N LEU A 377 -26.54 1.72 -33.86
CA LEU A 377 -26.41 1.80 -32.39
C LEU A 377 -25.89 0.49 -31.78
N ILE A 378 -26.34 -0.67 -32.30
CA ILE A 378 -25.79 -1.99 -31.93
C ILE A 378 -24.32 -2.11 -32.37
N GLY A 379 -23.92 -1.47 -33.47
CA GLY A 379 -22.53 -1.47 -33.97
C GLY A 379 -21.56 -0.55 -33.22
N ALA A 380 -22.05 0.44 -32.46
CA ALA A 380 -21.24 1.49 -31.85
C ALA A 380 -20.70 1.15 -30.44
N SER A 381 -20.92 -0.06 -29.91
CA SER A 381 -20.50 -0.46 -28.54
C SER A 381 -19.00 -0.77 -28.39
N LYS A 382 -18.10 -0.07 -29.09
CA LYS A 382 -16.65 -0.18 -28.88
C LYS A 382 -15.99 1.20 -28.71
N SER A 383 -15.73 1.52 -27.44
CA SER A 383 -14.72 2.42 -26.84
C SER A 383 -14.72 3.92 -27.20
N PRO A 384 -14.56 4.81 -26.20
CA PRO A 384 -14.22 6.23 -26.41
C PRO A 384 -12.70 6.49 -26.38
N GLU A 385 -12.25 7.49 -27.15
CA GLU A 385 -10.90 8.07 -27.20
C GLU A 385 -10.69 9.21 -26.17
N PRO A 386 -9.46 9.45 -25.68
CA PRO A 386 -9.13 10.49 -24.70
C PRO A 386 -8.67 11.83 -25.34
N PRO A 387 -8.89 12.99 -24.68
CA PRO A 387 -8.33 14.26 -25.14
C PRO A 387 -6.97 14.61 -24.51
N ALA A 388 -6.31 15.59 -25.16
CA ALA A 388 -4.88 15.89 -25.17
C ALA A 388 -4.27 16.55 -23.92
N SER A 389 -2.94 16.40 -23.84
CA SER A 389 -1.99 16.93 -22.87
C SER A 389 -1.89 18.46 -22.80
N VAL A 390 -1.70 19.02 -21.60
CA VAL A 390 -1.25 20.41 -21.39
C VAL A 390 0.07 20.43 -20.60
N ASN A 391 1.05 21.13 -21.17
CA ASN A 391 2.41 21.31 -20.64
C ASN A 391 2.47 22.28 -19.44
N GLY A 392 3.50 22.05 -18.61
CA GLY A 392 3.69 22.66 -17.30
C GLY A 392 4.12 24.12 -17.28
N VAL A 393 3.91 24.72 -16.10
CA VAL A 393 4.48 25.99 -15.69
C VAL A 393 5.19 25.77 -14.35
N VAL A 394 6.44 26.23 -14.28
CA VAL A 394 7.27 26.27 -13.07
C VAL A 394 6.68 27.32 -12.12
N THR A 395 6.24 26.90 -10.93
CA THR A 395 5.74 27.83 -9.89
C THR A 395 6.80 28.11 -8.84
N GLU A 396 6.89 29.38 -8.45
CA GLU A 396 7.67 29.88 -7.32
C GLU A 396 7.38 29.14 -6.00
N PRO A 397 8.28 29.21 -5.00
CA PRO A 397 8.10 28.52 -3.74
C PRO A 397 6.81 28.95 -3.03
N TRP A 398 5.93 27.99 -2.71
CA TRP A 398 4.55 28.23 -2.22
C TRP A 398 4.40 29.12 -0.97
N TRP A 399 5.49 29.40 -0.24
CA TRP A 399 5.49 30.25 0.95
C TRP A 399 5.74 31.74 0.66
N THR A 400 5.94 32.15 -0.61
CA THR A 400 6.08 33.57 -0.99
C THR A 400 4.74 34.28 -1.23
N THR A 401 3.64 33.54 -1.34
CA THR A 401 2.30 34.08 -1.66
C THR A 401 1.33 34.08 -0.47
N THR A 402 1.73 33.61 0.70
CA THR A 402 0.85 33.52 1.88
C THR A 402 0.95 34.76 2.78
N ASN A 403 -0.20 35.40 3.00
CA ASN A 403 -0.34 36.61 3.82
C ASN A 403 -0.04 36.28 5.31
N PRO A 404 0.86 36.99 6.01
CA PRO A 404 1.34 36.60 7.35
C PRO A 404 0.28 36.57 8.46
N GLN A 405 -0.95 37.04 8.20
CA GLN A 405 -1.99 37.24 9.22
C GLN A 405 -2.97 36.06 9.39
N GLU A 406 -2.94 35.03 8.54
CA GLU A 406 -3.86 33.86 8.64
C GLU A 406 -3.24 32.60 9.28
N GLN A 407 -2.06 32.70 9.92
CA GLN A 407 -1.41 31.54 10.52
C GLN A 407 -2.14 31.04 11.77
N ARG A 408 -2.93 29.96 11.62
CA ARG A 408 -3.29 29.08 12.74
C ARG A 408 -2.00 28.65 13.45
N ARG A 409 -1.93 28.84 14.78
CA ARG A 409 -0.76 28.42 15.58
C ARG A 409 -0.47 26.93 15.35
N PRO A 410 0.65 26.56 14.70
CA PRO A 410 0.87 25.17 14.34
C PRO A 410 1.28 24.31 15.55
N SER A 411 0.96 23.02 15.50
CA SER A 411 1.47 22.01 16.44
C SER A 411 2.66 21.29 15.81
N LEU A 412 3.73 21.09 16.57
CA LEU A 412 4.93 20.41 16.06
C LEU A 412 4.66 18.89 15.95
N PRO A 413 4.77 18.28 14.76
CA PRO A 413 4.50 16.85 14.63
C PRO A 413 5.56 16.01 15.33
N PRO A 414 5.18 14.88 15.96
CA PRO A 414 6.14 13.88 16.37
C PRO A 414 6.69 13.17 15.11
N GLY A 415 8.00 12.97 15.02
CA GLY A 415 8.63 12.40 13.82
C GLY A 415 10.07 11.96 14.06
N LYS A 416 10.66 11.27 13.08
CA LYS A 416 12.09 10.93 13.13
C LYS A 416 12.92 12.19 12.90
N VAL A 417 14.20 12.11 13.26
CA VAL A 417 15.13 13.21 13.05
C VAL A 417 15.21 13.59 11.56
N PHE A 418 15.11 12.62 10.64
CA PHE A 418 15.13 12.87 9.19
C PHE A 418 13.91 13.65 8.69
N ASP A 419 12.70 13.26 9.12
CA ASP A 419 11.46 13.93 8.70
C ASP A 419 11.46 15.41 9.10
N LEU A 420 11.93 15.67 10.33
CA LEU A 420 12.03 17.03 10.86
C LEU A 420 13.23 17.81 10.32
N TRP A 421 14.29 17.12 9.89
CA TRP A 421 15.37 17.74 9.13
C TRP A 421 14.82 18.29 7.82
N ASN A 422 14.00 17.54 7.08
CA ASN A 422 13.37 18.05 5.86
C ASN A 422 12.37 19.18 6.13
N ALA A 423 11.53 19.04 7.17
CA ALA A 423 10.61 20.10 7.60
C ALA A 423 11.32 21.38 8.07
N TRP A 424 12.54 21.28 8.61
CA TRP A 424 13.38 22.43 8.98
C TRP A 424 13.69 23.33 7.79
N TRP A 425 13.85 22.72 6.61
CA TRP A 425 14.27 23.42 5.41
C TRP A 425 13.11 23.84 4.49
N TYR A 426 12.05 23.04 4.39
CA TYR A 426 10.93 23.30 3.45
C TYR A 426 9.56 23.50 4.09
N GLY A 427 9.45 23.31 5.41
CA GLY A 427 8.16 23.40 6.10
C GLY A 427 7.29 22.18 5.81
N LEU A 428 6.03 22.27 6.20
CA LEU A 428 5.01 21.24 5.98
C LEU A 428 3.82 21.90 5.26
N PRO A 429 3.79 21.84 3.92
CA PRO A 429 2.77 22.52 3.11
C PRO A 429 1.35 22.06 3.44
N GLY A 430 1.17 20.76 3.72
CA GLY A 430 -0.13 20.18 4.08
C GLY A 430 -0.71 20.69 5.40
N ASP A 431 0.15 21.17 6.30
CA ASP A 431 -0.24 21.72 7.61
C ASP A 431 -0.15 23.25 7.65
N GLY A 432 0.18 23.90 6.52
CA GLY A 432 0.40 25.35 6.44
C GLY A 432 1.61 25.84 7.26
N ILE A 433 2.57 24.96 7.57
CA ILE A 433 3.73 25.27 8.41
C ILE A 433 4.88 25.71 7.51
N VAL A 434 5.34 26.96 7.69
CA VAL A 434 6.55 27.48 7.04
C VAL A 434 7.80 26.69 7.50
N PRO A 435 8.94 26.76 6.79
CA PRO A 435 10.17 26.11 7.23
C PRO A 435 10.44 26.28 8.72
N LEU A 436 10.63 25.18 9.47
CA LEU A 436 10.65 25.23 10.95
C LEU A 436 11.75 26.15 11.49
N ARG A 437 12.82 26.40 10.72
CA ARG A 437 13.88 27.38 11.06
C ARG A 437 13.37 28.83 11.20
N LEU A 438 12.25 29.15 10.55
CA LEU A 438 11.62 30.49 10.55
C LEU A 438 10.55 30.63 11.64
N VAL A 439 10.12 29.52 12.25
CA VAL A 439 9.08 29.50 13.29
C VAL A 439 9.68 29.94 14.63
N ARG A 440 9.01 30.84 15.36
CA ARG A 440 9.41 31.21 16.73
C ARG A 440 8.68 30.33 17.74
N PRO A 441 9.26 30.04 18.92
CA PRO A 441 8.58 29.25 19.94
C PRO A 441 7.22 29.83 20.37
N GLN A 442 7.04 31.14 20.28
CA GLN A 442 5.76 31.81 20.60
C GLN A 442 4.65 31.52 19.58
N ASP A 443 5.01 31.13 18.36
CA ASP A 443 4.08 30.86 17.27
C ASP A 443 3.39 29.49 17.45
N LEU A 444 3.96 28.61 18.27
CA LEU A 444 3.43 27.27 18.56
C LEU A 444 2.29 27.30 19.59
N ALA A 445 1.23 26.54 19.29
CA ALA A 445 -0.01 26.55 20.06
C ALA A 445 0.14 26.00 21.48
N ARG A 446 0.83 24.86 21.64
CA ARG A 446 0.90 24.14 22.93
C ARG A 446 2.24 24.36 23.62
N ARG A 447 2.22 24.43 24.96
CA ARG A 447 3.44 24.53 25.77
C ARG A 447 4.39 23.34 25.57
N CYS A 448 3.86 22.13 25.41
CA CYS A 448 4.65 20.95 25.09
C CYS A 448 5.37 21.07 23.74
N ASP A 449 4.71 21.65 22.72
CA ASP A 449 5.30 21.86 21.40
C ASP A 449 6.47 22.86 21.45
N ARG A 450 6.40 23.87 22.33
CA ARG A 450 7.51 24.82 22.54
C ARG A 450 8.75 24.15 23.13
N VAL A 451 8.54 23.25 24.10
CA VAL A 451 9.62 22.45 24.71
C VAL A 451 10.23 21.53 23.66
N ASN A 452 9.38 20.84 22.90
CA ASN A 452 9.76 19.93 21.84
C ASN A 452 10.50 20.63 20.69
N TYR A 453 10.07 21.83 20.28
CA TYR A 453 10.76 22.64 19.29
C TYR A 453 12.15 23.05 19.76
N SER A 454 12.30 23.37 21.06
CA SER A 454 13.61 23.66 21.65
C SER A 454 14.54 22.44 21.62
N LYS A 455 14.00 21.23 21.86
CA LYS A 455 14.75 19.97 21.70
C LYS A 455 15.17 19.76 20.25
N LEU A 456 14.24 19.91 19.30
CA LEU A 456 14.51 19.79 17.87
C LEU A 456 15.61 20.73 17.41
N LYS A 457 15.55 22.01 17.80
CA LYS A 457 16.57 23.01 17.44
C LYS A 457 17.97 22.60 17.91
N GLN A 458 18.09 22.01 19.09
CA GLN A 458 19.37 21.50 19.59
C GLN A 458 19.85 20.25 18.82
N VAL A 459 18.94 19.36 18.42
CA VAL A 459 19.28 18.19 17.59
C VAL A 459 19.79 18.64 16.22
N ILE A 460 19.09 19.56 15.55
CA ILE A 460 19.50 20.10 14.25
C ILE A 460 20.84 20.83 14.36
N ALA A 461 21.02 21.67 15.39
CA ALA A 461 22.31 22.35 15.62
C ALA A 461 23.46 21.36 15.83
N SER A 462 23.21 20.26 16.56
CA SER A 462 24.22 19.22 16.79
C SER A 462 24.59 18.46 15.51
N LEU A 463 23.61 18.19 14.63
CA LEU A 463 23.88 17.63 13.30
C LEU A 463 24.66 18.60 12.42
N MET A 464 24.32 19.90 12.46
CA MET A 464 25.00 20.93 11.68
C MET A 464 26.47 21.12 12.08
N LYS A 465 26.87 20.80 13.32
CA LYS A 465 28.30 20.77 13.72
C LYS A 465 29.14 19.81 12.87
N PHE A 466 28.52 18.75 12.33
CA PHE A 466 29.19 17.76 11.48
C PHE A 466 29.01 18.01 9.98
N SER A 467 28.28 19.08 9.61
CA SER A 467 28.03 19.47 8.23
C SER A 467 29.33 19.95 7.58
N THR A 468 29.55 19.54 6.33
CA THR A 468 30.65 20.02 5.49
C THR A 468 30.34 21.35 4.80
N VAL A 469 29.10 21.84 4.92
CA VAL A 469 28.60 23.06 4.27
C VAL A 469 27.80 23.94 5.26
N PRO A 470 27.80 25.27 5.10
CA PRO A 470 27.06 26.19 5.96
C PRO A 470 25.55 26.15 5.71
N GLU A 471 24.73 26.59 6.69
CA GLU A 471 23.25 26.55 6.62
C GLU A 471 22.67 27.25 5.37
N THR A 472 23.31 28.33 4.92
CA THR A 472 22.89 29.10 3.72
C THR A 472 23.00 28.29 2.44
N GLU A 473 23.96 27.37 2.37
CA GLU A 473 24.16 26.46 1.24
C GLU A 473 23.21 25.26 1.33
N VAL A 474 23.03 24.70 2.53
CA VAL A 474 22.04 23.63 2.79
C VAL A 474 20.64 24.01 2.32
N GLN A 475 20.23 25.27 2.54
CA GLN A 475 18.95 25.79 2.09
C GLN A 475 18.76 25.71 0.56
N ARG A 476 19.84 25.87 -0.22
CA ARG A 476 19.80 25.90 -1.70
C ARG A 476 19.99 24.53 -2.33
N MET A 477 20.45 23.54 -1.56
CA MET A 477 20.64 22.16 -2.03
C MET A 477 19.32 21.52 -2.47
N ALA A 478 19.39 20.66 -3.49
CA ALA A 478 18.29 19.77 -3.84
C ALA A 478 18.03 18.78 -2.69
N VAL A 479 16.82 18.20 -2.65
CA VAL A 479 16.41 17.24 -1.61
C VAL A 479 17.37 16.05 -1.52
N VAL A 480 17.89 15.60 -2.65
CA VAL A 480 18.83 14.46 -2.75
C VAL A 480 20.15 14.78 -2.06
N ASP A 481 20.79 15.88 -2.44
CA ASP A 481 22.08 16.29 -1.85
C ASP A 481 21.95 16.55 -0.36
N ARG A 482 20.80 17.10 0.07
CA ARG A 482 20.53 17.36 1.48
C ARG A 482 20.28 16.08 2.27
N SER A 483 19.63 15.09 1.67
CA SER A 483 19.44 13.77 2.28
C SER A 483 20.78 13.05 2.44
N ALA A 484 21.68 13.18 1.46
CA ALA A 484 23.05 12.67 1.55
C ALA A 484 23.85 13.38 2.65
N LEU A 485 23.76 14.72 2.74
CA LEU A 485 24.40 15.51 3.80
C LEU A 485 23.89 15.11 5.19
N PHE A 486 22.57 15.02 5.37
CA PHE A 486 21.97 14.55 6.63
C PHE A 486 22.56 13.22 7.06
N ALA A 487 22.66 12.29 6.12
CA ALA A 487 23.11 10.95 6.41
C ALA A 487 24.60 10.89 6.79
N SER A 488 25.43 11.73 6.17
CA SER A 488 26.84 11.90 6.57
C SER A 488 26.96 12.53 7.96
N CYS A 489 26.17 13.57 8.25
CA CYS A 489 26.15 14.20 9.57
C CYS A 489 25.69 13.22 10.67
N LEU A 490 24.65 12.43 10.39
CA LEU A 490 24.12 11.45 11.32
C LEU A 490 25.11 10.31 11.59
N GLU A 491 25.83 9.86 10.57
CA GLU A 491 26.89 8.86 10.70
C GLU A 491 28.05 9.37 11.56
N ARG A 492 28.52 10.60 11.32
CA ARG A 492 29.58 11.23 12.14
C ARG A 492 29.13 11.46 13.58
N LEU A 493 27.88 11.89 13.79
CA LEU A 493 27.29 12.00 15.12
C LEU A 493 27.24 10.63 15.82
N GLY A 494 26.83 9.57 15.09
CA GLY A 494 26.83 8.19 15.58
C GLY A 494 28.23 7.69 15.96
N HIS A 495 29.25 7.96 15.14
CA HIS A 495 30.63 7.65 15.47
C HIS A 495 31.12 8.39 16.72
N SER A 496 30.81 9.69 16.84
CA SER A 496 31.13 10.47 18.04
C SER A 496 30.47 9.86 19.29
N MET A 497 29.21 9.41 19.19
CA MET A 497 28.52 8.71 20.28
C MET A 497 29.19 7.38 20.66
N LEU A 498 29.70 6.61 19.69
CA LEU A 498 30.39 5.34 19.93
C LEU A 498 31.75 5.55 20.64
N VAL A 499 32.50 6.60 20.28
CA VAL A 499 33.80 6.93 20.87
C VAL A 499 33.69 7.28 22.37
N VAL A 500 32.55 7.78 22.82
CA VAL A 500 32.28 8.12 24.25
C VAL A 500 31.81 6.89 25.06
N GLY A 501 31.93 5.67 24.52
CA GLY A 501 31.72 4.41 25.26
C GLY A 501 30.28 3.90 25.27
N MET A 502 29.55 4.05 24.16
CA MET A 502 28.10 3.73 24.06
C MET A 502 27.75 2.44 23.30
N GLU A 503 28.61 1.40 23.32
CA GLU A 503 28.33 0.17 22.58
C GLU A 503 26.93 -0.40 22.87
N ASN A 504 26.45 -0.41 24.11
CA ASN A 504 25.16 -1.01 24.48
C ASN A 504 23.89 -0.19 24.17
N ASP A 505 23.99 1.15 24.09
CA ASP A 505 22.82 2.03 23.87
C ASP A 505 22.60 2.33 22.37
N VAL A 506 23.68 2.38 21.57
CA VAL A 506 23.65 2.59 20.12
C VAL A 506 23.46 1.27 19.35
N SER A 507 24.02 0.15 19.82
CA SER A 507 23.82 -1.15 19.14
C SER A 507 22.41 -1.72 19.29
N LYS A 508 21.67 -1.32 20.33
CA LYS A 508 20.28 -1.77 20.57
C LYS A 508 19.22 -0.94 19.82
N ARG A 509 19.58 0.21 19.23
CA ARG A 509 18.63 1.15 18.63
C ARG A 509 19.19 1.78 17.35
N ARG A 510 18.42 1.75 16.27
CA ARG A 510 18.78 2.34 14.98
C ARG A 510 18.76 3.88 15.05
N LEU A 511 19.89 4.53 14.80
CA LEU A 511 20.06 5.99 14.90
C LEU A 511 19.19 6.76 13.90
N ASP A 512 18.98 6.21 12.71
CA ASP A 512 18.15 6.73 11.62
C ASP A 512 16.64 6.57 11.87
N GLU A 513 16.25 5.58 12.67
CA GLU A 513 14.85 5.34 13.05
C GLU A 513 14.43 6.10 14.32
N MET A 514 15.34 6.88 14.91
CA MET A 514 15.15 7.54 16.20
C MET A 514 14.28 8.80 16.09
N THR A 515 13.40 8.99 17.06
CA THR A 515 12.65 10.26 17.21
C THR A 515 13.56 11.35 17.76
N TYR A 516 13.32 12.61 17.38
CA TYR A 516 14.14 13.73 17.86
C TYR A 516 14.16 13.91 19.38
N PRO A 517 13.11 13.60 20.19
CA PRO A 517 13.21 13.69 21.65
C PRO A 517 14.18 12.64 22.19
N THR A 518 14.14 11.41 21.66
CA THR A 518 15.08 10.35 22.05
C THR A 518 16.51 10.72 21.66
N MET A 519 16.72 11.27 20.45
CA MET A 519 18.03 11.75 20.00
C MET A 519 18.56 12.90 20.88
N TYR A 520 17.67 13.84 21.25
CA TYR A 520 18.00 14.94 22.14
C TYR A 520 18.45 14.46 23.53
N ASP A 521 17.73 13.51 24.12
CA ASP A 521 18.06 12.99 25.45
C ASP A 521 19.44 12.30 25.44
N LEU A 522 19.81 11.63 24.33
CA LEU A 522 21.15 11.08 24.13
C LEU A 522 22.21 12.18 23.99
N ILE A 523 22.01 13.15 23.09
CA ILE A 523 22.96 14.28 22.91
C ILE A 523 23.23 14.98 24.25
N LYS A 524 22.17 15.24 25.04
CA LYS A 524 22.28 15.88 26.35
C LYS A 524 23.01 15.00 27.37
N LYS A 525 22.72 13.69 27.42
CA LYS A 525 23.36 12.74 28.34
C LYS A 525 24.88 12.67 28.13
N TYR A 526 25.35 12.82 26.89
CA TYR A 526 26.77 12.70 26.53
C TYR A 526 27.47 14.02 26.19
N LYS A 527 26.80 15.17 26.37
CA LYS A 527 27.32 16.53 26.15
C LYS A 527 27.91 16.76 24.75
N LEU A 528 27.21 16.29 23.71
CA LEU A 528 27.62 16.38 22.30
C LEU A 528 27.20 17.69 21.60
#